data_AF-A0A2V6K1T2-F1
#
_entry.id   AF-A0A2V6K1T2-F1
#
_cell.length_a   1.000
_cell.length_b   1.000
_cell.length_c   1.000
_cell.angle_alpha   90.00
_cell.angle_beta   90.00
_cell.angle_gamma   90.00
#
_symmetry.space_group_name_H-M   'P 1'
#
loop_
_entity.id
_entity.type
_entity.pdbx_description
1 polymer ?
#
loop_
_entity_poly.entity_id
_entity_poly.type
_entity_poly.pdbx_seq_one_letter_code
_entity_poly.pdbx_strand_id
1 'polypeptide(L)'
;RLLGFVYAVAFLVAAQQLVPLIGEHGLTPANHFLASVQTQLGSRTAGVLRVPSLFWFGISDHGMVIFAWTGFALSLVVFAGYANAIILGILWAMYMSIVHIGQIWYGYGWEIQLLETGFLSIFLCPLLDGRPFPKCRPPILVFWLFRWLGFRIMIGAGLIKLRGDPCWRDLTCLYYHYET
;
A
#
# COMPACT_ATOMS: atom_id res chain seq x y z
N ARG A 1 -2.94 -10.50 12.58
CA ARG A 1 -1.57 -10.65 13.12
C ARG A 1 -0.51 -10.52 12.03
N LEU A 2 -0.31 -11.49 11.13
CA LEU A 2 0.75 -11.42 10.11
C LEU A 2 0.67 -10.20 9.19
N LEU A 3 -0.54 -9.79 8.78
CA LEU A 3 -0.71 -8.53 8.05
C LEU A 3 -0.21 -7.31 8.83
N GLY A 4 -0.37 -7.29 10.15
CA GLY A 4 0.17 -6.24 11.02
C GLY A 4 1.69 -6.21 10.99
N PHE A 5 2.36 -7.37 10.90
CA PHE A 5 3.81 -7.43 10.70
C PHE A 5 4.23 -6.86 9.35
N VAL A 6 3.53 -7.21 8.27
CA VAL A 6 3.82 -6.67 6.93
C VAL A 6 3.63 -5.15 6.91
N TYR A 7 2.54 -4.63 7.49
CA TYR A 7 2.36 -3.19 7.66
C TYR A 7 3.46 -2.56 8.52
N ALA A 8 3.91 -3.21 9.59
CA ALA A 8 5.00 -2.69 10.43
C ALA A 8 6.28 -2.52 9.63
N VAL A 9 6.67 -3.51 8.84
CA VAL A 9 7.84 -3.40 7.96
C VAL A 9 7.64 -2.26 6.95
N ALA A 10 6.47 -2.19 6.31
CA ALA A 10 6.19 -1.18 5.29
C ALA A 10 6.21 0.26 5.88
N PHE A 11 5.59 0.48 7.04
CA PHE A 11 5.61 1.78 7.71
C PHE A 11 6.97 2.13 8.30
N LEU A 12 7.77 1.14 8.72
CA LEU A 12 9.15 1.37 9.16
C LEU A 12 10.02 1.84 7.99
N VAL A 13 9.89 1.19 6.83
CA VAL A 13 10.55 1.63 5.59
C VAL A 13 10.12 3.06 5.23
N ALA A 14 8.82 3.35 5.28
CA ALA A 14 8.32 4.71 5.07
C ALA A 14 8.90 5.70 6.09
N ALA A 15 8.95 5.35 7.38
CA ALA A 15 9.49 6.24 8.42
C ALA A 15 10.95 6.61 8.19
N GLN A 16 11.73 5.73 7.55
CA GLN A 16 13.15 5.95 7.26
C GLN A 16 13.39 6.62 5.90
N GLN A 17 12.55 6.33 4.90
CA GLN A 17 12.83 6.69 3.51
C GLN A 17 11.91 7.79 2.94
N LEU A 18 10.75 8.05 3.56
CA LEU A 18 9.74 8.92 2.95
C LEU A 18 10.23 10.38 2.78
N VAL A 19 10.94 10.93 3.78
CA VAL A 19 11.48 12.30 3.69
C VAL A 19 12.60 12.41 2.64
N PRO A 20 13.64 11.55 2.64
CA PRO A 20 14.65 11.58 1.58
C PRO A 20 14.10 11.41 0.16
N LEU A 21 13.04 10.62 -0.01
CA LEU A 21 12.49 10.33 -1.34
C LEU A 21 11.51 11.41 -1.81
N ILE A 22 10.55 11.80 -0.98
CA ILE A 22 9.41 12.63 -1.40
C ILE A 22 9.14 13.84 -0.48
N GLY A 23 10.01 14.12 0.49
CA GLY A 23 9.96 15.33 1.32
C GLY A 23 10.23 16.61 0.53
N GLU A 24 10.22 17.75 1.21
CA GLU A 24 10.39 19.08 0.60
C GLU A 24 11.70 19.20 -0.20
N HIS A 25 12.77 18.60 0.32
CA HIS A 25 14.09 18.53 -0.32
C HIS A 25 14.43 17.11 -0.82
N GLY A 26 13.42 16.27 -1.03
CA GLY A 26 13.59 14.90 -1.49
C GLY A 26 13.92 14.80 -2.99
N LEU A 27 14.20 13.58 -3.45
CA LEU A 27 14.48 13.30 -4.87
C LEU A 27 13.30 13.63 -5.79
N THR A 28 12.08 13.36 -5.34
CA THR A 28 10.83 13.62 -6.07
C THR A 28 9.81 14.26 -5.14
N PRO A 29 9.92 15.57 -4.84
CA PRO A 29 9.11 16.21 -3.81
C PRO A 29 7.60 16.10 -4.05
N ALA A 30 6.86 15.67 -3.04
CA ALA A 30 5.42 15.44 -3.13
C ALA A 30 4.60 16.74 -3.31
N ASN A 31 5.12 17.87 -2.84
CA ASN A 31 4.50 19.19 -3.01
C ASN A 31 4.38 19.57 -4.50
N HIS A 32 5.44 19.40 -5.28
CA HIS A 32 5.45 19.67 -6.72
C HIS A 32 4.50 18.74 -7.48
N PHE A 33 4.39 17.48 -7.05
CA PHE A 33 3.46 16.52 -7.63
C PHE A 33 1.99 16.86 -7.35
N LEU A 34 1.62 17.17 -6.10
CA LEU A 34 0.25 17.57 -5.82
C LEU A 34 -0.13 18.89 -6.51
N ALA A 35 0.81 19.84 -6.59
CA ALA A 35 0.61 21.08 -7.33
C ALA A 35 0.42 20.85 -8.83
N SER A 36 1.20 19.93 -9.44
CA SER A 36 1.05 19.60 -10.87
C SER A 36 -0.29 18.91 -11.15
N VAL A 37 -0.71 17.96 -10.30
CA VAL A 37 -2.02 17.30 -10.37
C VAL A 37 -3.15 18.31 -10.27
N GLN A 38 -3.08 19.23 -9.30
CA GLN A 38 -4.07 20.29 -9.15
C GLN A 38 -4.13 21.20 -10.38
N THR A 39 -2.98 21.57 -10.95
CA THR A 39 -2.90 22.45 -12.11
C THR A 39 -3.46 21.78 -13.36
N GLN A 40 -3.14 20.50 -13.59
CA GLN A 40 -3.64 19.73 -14.73
C GLN A 40 -5.16 19.48 -14.68
N LEU A 41 -5.71 19.28 -13.48
CA LEU A 41 -7.13 18.99 -13.30
C LEU A 41 -7.98 20.25 -13.06
N GLY A 42 -7.36 21.43 -12.93
CA GLY A 42 -8.03 22.72 -12.76
C GLY A 42 -8.76 22.92 -11.43
N SER A 43 -8.84 21.89 -10.57
CA SER A 43 -9.47 21.96 -9.26
C SER A 43 -8.82 21.02 -8.26
N ARG A 44 -8.68 21.48 -7.01
CA ARG A 44 -8.23 20.66 -5.89
C ARG A 44 -9.17 19.49 -5.61
N THR A 45 -10.48 19.66 -5.79
CA THR A 45 -11.45 18.57 -5.59
C THR A 45 -11.27 17.46 -6.62
N ALA A 46 -11.03 17.83 -7.88
CA ALA A 46 -10.71 16.87 -8.94
C ALA A 46 -9.38 16.15 -8.66
N GLY A 47 -8.38 16.88 -8.15
CA GLY A 47 -7.11 16.30 -7.69
C GLY A 47 -7.29 15.25 -6.59
N VAL A 48 -8.06 15.56 -5.55
CA VAL A 48 -8.36 14.63 -4.45
C VAL A 48 -9.10 13.39 -4.94
N LEU A 49 -10.05 13.53 -5.87
CA LEU A 49 -10.78 12.39 -6.44
C LEU A 49 -9.88 11.48 -7.28
N ARG A 50 -8.88 12.06 -7.96
CA ARG A 50 -7.95 11.30 -8.80
C ARG A 50 -6.82 10.67 -7.99
N VAL A 51 -6.34 11.35 -6.96
CA VAL A 51 -5.21 10.97 -6.12
C VAL A 51 -5.63 11.11 -4.65
N PRO A 52 -6.47 10.19 -4.13
CA PRO A 52 -6.93 10.27 -2.75
C PRO A 52 -5.76 10.12 -1.77
N SER A 53 -5.53 11.16 -0.96
CA SER A 53 -4.44 11.17 0.02
C SER A 53 -4.74 12.12 1.18
N LEU A 54 -4.38 11.76 2.40
CA LEU A 54 -4.45 12.64 3.57
C LEU A 54 -3.47 13.81 3.48
N PHE A 55 -2.43 13.69 2.65
CA PHE A 55 -1.43 14.72 2.44
C PHE A 55 -1.96 15.96 1.68
N TRP A 56 -3.16 15.89 1.12
CA TRP A 56 -3.82 17.09 0.59
C TRP A 56 -4.10 18.14 1.66
N PHE A 57 -4.23 17.78 2.95
CA PHE A 57 -4.47 18.74 4.03
C PHE A 57 -3.21 19.53 4.44
N GLY A 58 -2.04 19.04 4.08
CA GLY A 58 -0.75 19.66 4.38
C GLY A 58 0.37 18.64 4.29
N ILE A 59 1.43 18.97 3.55
CA ILE A 59 2.66 18.20 3.46
C ILE A 59 3.74 18.96 4.26
N SER A 60 4.38 18.26 5.17
CA SER A 60 5.60 18.72 5.85
C SER A 60 6.44 17.50 6.19
N ASP A 61 7.76 17.65 6.19
CA ASP A 61 8.70 16.55 6.46
C ASP A 61 8.46 15.94 7.85
N HIS A 62 8.28 16.79 8.87
CA HIS A 62 7.92 16.34 10.21
C HIS A 62 6.57 15.62 10.25
N GLY A 63 5.56 16.14 9.54
CA GLY A 63 4.25 15.51 9.45
C GLY A 63 4.33 14.11 8.82
N MET A 64 5.14 13.95 7.77
CA MET A 64 5.35 12.66 7.10
C MET A 64 6.03 11.63 8.01
N VAL A 65 7.03 12.04 8.78
CA VAL A 65 7.69 11.17 9.77
C VAL A 65 6.71 10.75 10.86
N ILE A 66 5.98 11.69 11.45
CA ILE A 66 4.97 11.41 12.49
C ILE A 66 3.90 10.46 11.93
N PHE A 67 3.44 10.70 10.71
CA PHE A 67 2.46 9.88 10.03
C PHE A 67 2.94 8.44 9.84
N ALA A 68 4.17 8.25 9.36
CA ALA A 68 4.76 6.93 9.17
C ALA A 68 4.97 6.19 10.51
N TRP A 69 5.49 6.85 11.54
CA TRP A 69 5.66 6.26 12.88
C TRP A 69 4.32 5.92 13.55
N THR A 70 3.28 6.72 13.31
CA THR A 70 1.93 6.42 13.80
C THR A 70 1.39 5.15 13.14
N GLY A 71 1.59 5.00 11.82
CA GLY A 71 1.23 3.77 11.11
C GLY A 71 2.01 2.56 11.61
N PHE A 72 3.30 2.73 11.89
CA PHE A 72 4.13 1.70 12.51
C PHE A 72 3.59 1.28 13.88
N ALA A 73 3.31 2.22 14.78
CA ALA A 73 2.77 1.91 16.10
C ALA A 73 1.41 1.17 16.02
N LEU A 74 0.49 1.63 15.16
CA LEU A 74 -0.79 0.96 14.95
C LEU A 74 -0.64 -0.45 14.38
N SER A 75 0.33 -0.66 13.49
CA SER A 75 0.59 -1.98 12.93
C SER A 75 1.11 -2.99 13.96
N LEU A 76 1.88 -2.52 14.96
CA LEU A 76 2.32 -3.35 16.09
C LEU A 76 1.14 -3.78 16.98
N VAL A 77 0.13 -2.92 17.15
CA VAL A 77 -1.11 -3.26 17.86
C VAL A 77 -1.85 -4.38 17.13
N VAL A 78 -1.97 -4.30 15.81
CA VAL A 78 -2.55 -5.37 14.97
C VAL A 78 -1.71 -6.65 15.01
N PHE A 79 -0.38 -6.52 15.06
CA PHE A 79 0.53 -7.65 15.18
C PHE A 79 0.38 -8.38 16.51
N ALA A 80 0.26 -7.64 17.62
CA ALA A 80 -0.05 -8.16 18.95
C ALA A 80 -1.42 -8.85 19.03
N GLY A 81 -2.26 -8.70 18.01
CA GLY A 81 -3.54 -9.38 17.87
C GLY A 81 -4.75 -8.49 18.14
N TYR A 82 -4.54 -7.20 18.41
CA TYR A 82 -5.62 -6.26 18.64
C TYR A 82 -6.10 -5.64 17.33
N ALA A 83 -6.81 -6.43 16.52
CA ALA A 83 -7.24 -6.04 15.18
C ALA A 83 -8.76 -5.90 15.10
N ASN A 84 -9.24 -4.74 14.66
CA ASN A 84 -10.63 -4.51 14.27
C ASN A 84 -10.67 -3.81 12.90
N ALA A 85 -11.87 -3.75 12.29
CA ALA A 85 -12.06 -3.15 10.97
C ALA A 85 -11.64 -1.67 10.93
N ILE A 86 -11.82 -0.93 12.04
CA ILE A 86 -11.48 0.51 12.13
C ILE A 86 -9.97 0.72 12.06
N ILE A 87 -9.19 0.00 12.88
CA ILE A 87 -7.72 0.09 12.88
C ILE A 87 -7.16 -0.32 11.52
N LEU A 88 -7.68 -1.40 10.92
CA LEU A 88 -7.29 -1.82 9.58
C LEU A 88 -7.67 -0.79 8.52
N GLY A 89 -8.83 -0.16 8.63
CA GLY A 89 -9.27 0.92 7.74
C GLY A 89 -8.38 2.16 7.85
N ILE A 90 -7.98 2.52 9.06
CA ILE A 90 -7.03 3.62 9.31
C ILE A 90 -5.67 3.28 8.70
N LEU A 91 -5.10 2.11 9.02
CA LEU A 91 -3.82 1.67 8.44
C LEU A 91 -3.86 1.64 6.92
N TRP A 92 -4.95 1.13 6.34
CA TRP A 92 -5.15 1.10 4.90
C TRP A 92 -5.21 2.51 4.31
N ALA A 93 -5.99 3.42 4.88
CA ALA A 93 -6.09 4.81 4.40
C ALA A 93 -4.76 5.57 4.53
N MET A 94 -4.02 5.30 5.62
CA MET A 94 -2.69 5.87 5.82
C MET A 94 -1.71 5.37 4.76
N TYR A 95 -1.69 4.05 4.53
CA TYR A 95 -0.80 3.46 3.51
C TYR A 95 -1.17 3.92 2.10
N MET A 96 -2.47 3.96 1.78
CA MET A 96 -2.99 4.48 0.52
C MET A 96 -2.51 5.91 0.28
N SER A 97 -2.53 6.74 1.32
CA SER A 97 -2.07 8.13 1.23
C SER A 97 -0.60 8.23 0.85
N ILE A 98 0.26 7.36 1.39
CA ILE A 98 1.69 7.28 1.05
C ILE A 98 1.87 6.81 -0.40
N VAL A 99 1.22 5.70 -0.78
CA VAL A 99 1.37 5.12 -2.12
C VAL A 99 0.98 6.12 -3.22
N HIS A 100 -0.09 6.88 -3.02
CA HIS A 100 -0.56 7.86 -4.00
C HIS A 100 0.41 9.04 -4.23
N ILE A 101 1.16 9.45 -3.20
CA ILE A 101 2.15 10.53 -3.33
C ILE A 101 3.57 10.02 -3.55
N GLY A 102 3.78 8.71 -3.44
CA GLY A 102 5.07 8.04 -3.52
C GLY A 102 5.65 7.92 -4.93
N GLN A 103 4.90 8.32 -5.96
CA GLN A 103 5.33 8.40 -7.36
C GLN A 103 6.03 7.11 -7.84
N ILE A 104 7.25 7.21 -8.37
CA ILE A 104 8.02 6.08 -8.87
C ILE A 104 8.45 5.11 -7.77
N TRP A 105 8.64 5.59 -6.53
CA TRP A 105 9.17 4.79 -5.43
C TRP A 105 8.15 3.81 -4.87
N TYR A 106 6.86 4.17 -4.93
CA TYR A 106 5.75 3.33 -4.48
C TYR A 106 4.88 2.81 -5.64
N GLY A 107 5.40 2.86 -6.87
CA GLY A 107 4.71 2.37 -8.08
C GLY A 107 4.81 0.86 -8.30
N TYR A 108 5.37 0.10 -7.36
CA TYR A 108 5.63 -1.32 -7.52
C TYR A 108 4.42 -2.19 -7.19
N GLY A 109 4.36 -3.39 -7.81
CA GLY A 109 3.22 -4.30 -7.68
C GLY A 109 2.93 -4.77 -6.25
N TRP A 110 3.96 -4.85 -5.40
CA TRP A 110 3.79 -5.25 -4.00
C TRP A 110 3.08 -4.17 -3.16
N GLU A 111 3.20 -2.90 -3.53
CA GLU A 111 2.50 -1.78 -2.87
C GLU A 111 1.00 -1.91 -3.09
N ILE A 112 0.62 -2.14 -4.35
CA ILE A 112 -0.77 -2.39 -4.77
C ILE A 112 -1.30 -3.66 -4.11
N GLN A 113 -0.51 -4.73 -4.09
CA GLN A 113 -0.88 -5.98 -3.42
C GLN A 113 -1.17 -5.78 -1.92
N LEU A 114 -0.36 -4.97 -1.22
CA LEU A 114 -0.59 -4.67 0.20
C LEU A 114 -1.87 -3.85 0.38
N LEU A 115 -2.17 -2.89 -0.50
CA LEU A 115 -3.43 -2.14 -0.46
C LEU A 115 -4.66 -3.03 -0.71
N GLU A 116 -4.60 -3.92 -1.70
CA GLU A 116 -5.70 -4.85 -2.01
C GLU A 116 -5.91 -5.85 -0.86
N THR A 117 -4.82 -6.41 -0.32
CA THR A 117 -4.87 -7.33 0.82
C THR A 117 -5.38 -6.65 2.08
N GLY A 118 -4.91 -5.42 2.34
CA GLY A 118 -5.34 -4.59 3.45
C GLY A 118 -6.82 -4.26 3.40
N PHE A 119 -7.30 -3.84 2.23
CA PHE A 119 -8.72 -3.53 2.01
C PHE A 119 -9.62 -4.73 2.29
N LEU A 120 -9.29 -5.91 1.73
CA LEU A 120 -10.05 -7.13 1.99
C LEU A 120 -10.03 -7.53 3.47
N SER A 121 -8.94 -7.26 4.18
CA SER A 121 -8.79 -7.59 5.59
C SER A 121 -9.68 -6.76 6.51
N ILE A 122 -10.09 -5.56 6.09
CA ILE A 122 -11.08 -4.73 6.83
C ILE A 122 -12.38 -5.51 7.05
N PHE A 123 -12.83 -6.25 6.02
CA PHE A 123 -14.06 -7.04 6.07
C PHE A 123 -13.91 -8.41 6.74
N LEU A 124 -12.68 -8.78 7.10
CA LEU A 124 -12.40 -10.03 7.81
C LEU A 124 -12.52 -9.86 9.33
N CYS A 125 -12.28 -8.66 9.84
CA CYS A 125 -12.32 -8.35 11.27
C CYS A 125 -13.71 -7.84 11.71
N PRO A 126 -14.09 -8.05 12.98
CA PRO A 126 -15.26 -7.39 13.53
C PRO A 126 -15.09 -5.86 13.51
N LEU A 127 -16.20 -5.13 13.46
CA LEU A 127 -16.17 -3.67 13.40
C LEU A 127 -15.53 -3.05 14.66
N LEU A 128 -15.98 -3.48 15.85
CA LEU A 128 -15.58 -2.89 17.13
C LEU A 128 -14.78 -3.85 18.02
N ASP A 129 -15.01 -5.17 17.90
CA ASP A 129 -14.30 -6.16 18.71
C ASP A 129 -12.87 -6.35 18.18
N GLY A 130 -11.90 -5.87 18.95
CA GLY A 130 -10.47 -5.98 18.64
C GLY A 130 -9.80 -7.21 19.27
N ARG A 131 -10.53 -8.11 19.94
CA ARG A 131 -9.88 -9.23 20.63
C ARG A 131 -9.18 -10.16 19.64
N PRO A 132 -8.07 -10.82 20.03
CA PRO A 132 -7.32 -11.67 19.10
C PRO A 132 -8.06 -12.91 18.58
N PHE A 133 -9.16 -13.30 19.22
CA PHE A 133 -10.00 -14.43 18.84
C PHE A 133 -11.49 -14.04 18.96
N PRO A 134 -12.01 -13.23 18.02
CA PRO A 134 -13.43 -12.89 18.01
C PRO A 134 -14.25 -14.13 17.63
N LYS A 135 -15.41 -14.31 18.27
CA LYS A 135 -16.30 -15.46 18.02
C LYS A 135 -17.06 -15.40 16.68
N CYS A 136 -16.96 -14.29 15.94
CA CYS A 136 -17.64 -14.11 14.66
C CYS A 136 -17.03 -15.01 13.58
N ARG A 137 -17.89 -15.72 12.84
CA ARG A 137 -17.45 -16.47 11.66
C ARG A 137 -17.02 -15.50 10.57
N PRO A 138 -15.82 -15.67 9.99
CA PRO A 138 -15.38 -14.80 8.91
C PRO A 138 -16.22 -15.03 7.64
N PRO A 139 -16.55 -13.97 6.87
CA PRO A 139 -17.41 -14.08 5.70
C PRO A 139 -16.75 -14.88 4.57
N ILE A 140 -17.44 -15.93 4.10
CA ILE A 140 -16.96 -16.86 3.05
C ILE A 140 -16.54 -16.11 1.77
N LEU A 141 -17.27 -15.04 1.41
CA LEU A 141 -16.98 -14.22 0.25
C LEU A 141 -15.56 -13.64 0.27
N VAL A 142 -15.10 -13.16 1.43
CA VAL A 142 -13.78 -12.55 1.58
C VAL A 142 -12.66 -13.57 1.34
N PHE A 143 -12.84 -14.83 1.74
CA PHE A 143 -11.88 -15.89 1.40
C PHE A 143 -11.79 -16.17 -0.09
N TRP A 144 -12.92 -16.16 -0.80
CA TRP A 144 -12.92 -16.29 -2.26
C TRP A 144 -12.24 -15.09 -2.93
N LEU A 145 -12.44 -13.88 -2.41
CA LEU A 145 -11.74 -12.69 -2.89
C LEU A 145 -10.22 -12.78 -2.65
N PHE A 146 -9.76 -13.31 -1.52
CA PHE A 146 -8.34 -13.57 -1.30
C PHE A 146 -7.77 -14.64 -2.24
N ARG A 147 -8.52 -15.72 -2.51
CA ARG A 147 -8.13 -16.74 -3.49
C ARG A 147 -8.03 -16.15 -4.89
N TRP A 148 -9.00 -15.33 -5.27
CA TRP A 148 -9.01 -14.62 -6.54
C TRP A 148 -7.84 -13.64 -6.65
N LEU A 149 -7.54 -12.90 -5.58
CA LEU A 149 -6.39 -12.01 -5.50
C LEU A 149 -5.09 -12.78 -5.75
N GLY A 150 -4.87 -13.89 -5.03
CA GLY A 150 -3.70 -14.74 -5.21
C GLY A 150 -3.58 -15.29 -6.63
N PHE A 151 -4.70 -15.76 -7.21
CA PHE A 151 -4.76 -16.21 -8.60
C PHE A 151 -4.35 -15.11 -9.58
N ARG A 152 -4.94 -13.90 -9.48
CA ARG A 152 -4.59 -12.76 -10.35
C ARG A 152 -3.12 -12.38 -10.24
N ILE A 153 -2.55 -12.40 -9.04
CA ILE A 153 -1.13 -12.05 -8.84
C ILE A 153 -0.23 -13.04 -9.59
N MET A 154 -0.46 -14.34 -9.39
CA MET A 154 0.36 -15.38 -10.02
C MET A 154 0.23 -15.37 -11.55
N ILE A 155 -1.00 -15.30 -12.06
CA ILE A 155 -1.27 -15.23 -13.51
C ILE A 155 -0.73 -13.92 -14.09
N GLY A 156 -0.99 -12.79 -13.43
CA GLY A 156 -0.57 -11.47 -13.89
C GLY A 156 0.94 -11.32 -13.99
N ALA A 157 1.68 -11.83 -13.00
CA ALA A 157 3.14 -11.88 -13.05
C ALA A 157 3.66 -12.67 -14.26
N GLY A 158 3.01 -13.81 -14.58
CA GLY A 158 3.34 -14.60 -15.78
C GLY A 158 3.01 -13.87 -17.08
N LEU A 159 1.84 -13.23 -17.18
CA LEU A 159 1.42 -12.50 -18.38
C LEU A 159 2.33 -11.29 -18.67
N ILE A 160 2.81 -10.58 -17.64
CA ILE A 160 3.76 -9.49 -17.81
C ILE A 160 5.06 -9.99 -18.43
N LYS A 161 5.57 -11.14 -17.98
CA LYS A 161 6.76 -11.79 -18.55
C LYS A 161 6.54 -12.19 -20.01
N LEU A 162 5.45 -12.89 -20.31
CA LEU A 162 5.10 -13.33 -21.67
C LEU A 162 4.87 -12.16 -22.65
N ARG A 163 4.49 -10.99 -22.14
CA ARG A 163 4.36 -9.76 -22.92
C ARG A 163 5.70 -9.05 -23.11
N GLY A 164 6.57 -9.10 -22.11
CA GLY A 164 7.79 -8.29 -22.04
C GLY A 164 8.87 -8.66 -23.05
N ASP A 165 9.08 -9.96 -23.27
CA ASP A 165 10.18 -10.44 -24.13
C ASP A 165 9.85 -11.82 -24.76
N PRO A 166 10.11 -12.03 -26.06
CA PRO A 166 10.06 -13.34 -26.70
C PRO A 166 10.81 -14.46 -25.97
N CYS A 167 11.90 -14.18 -25.25
CA CYS A 167 12.67 -15.16 -24.47
C CYS A 167 11.80 -15.97 -23.48
N TRP A 168 10.71 -15.38 -22.96
CA TRP A 168 9.79 -16.05 -22.05
C TRP A 168 8.86 -17.03 -22.78
N ARG A 169 8.61 -16.81 -24.07
CA ARG A 169 7.85 -17.71 -24.94
C ARG A 169 8.74 -18.83 -25.46
N ASP A 170 10.00 -18.49 -25.75
CA ASP A 170 11.02 -19.44 -26.22
C ASP A 170 11.67 -20.25 -25.08
N LEU A 171 11.28 -19.97 -23.82
CA LEU A 171 11.76 -20.63 -22.59
C LEU A 171 13.28 -20.49 -22.34
N THR A 172 13.95 -19.56 -23.00
CA THR A 172 15.39 -19.32 -22.88
C THR A 172 15.75 -18.28 -21.81
N CYS A 173 14.76 -17.53 -21.31
CA CYS A 173 15.06 -16.36 -20.48
C CYS A 173 15.82 -16.70 -19.18
N LEU A 174 15.59 -17.87 -18.58
CA LEU A 174 16.28 -18.28 -17.35
C LEU A 174 17.76 -18.61 -17.53
N TYR A 175 18.25 -18.73 -18.76
CA TYR A 175 19.68 -18.94 -19.02
C TYR A 175 20.51 -17.73 -18.60
N TYR A 176 19.97 -16.53 -18.75
CA TYR A 176 20.70 -15.28 -18.51
C TYR A 176 20.01 -14.37 -17.48
N HIS A 177 18.84 -14.75 -16.96
CA HIS A 177 18.02 -13.90 -16.09
C HIS A 177 18.73 -13.43 -14.80
N TYR A 178 19.73 -14.19 -14.33
CA TYR A 178 20.46 -13.92 -13.10
C TYR A 178 21.94 -13.53 -13.34
N GLU A 179 22.35 -13.34 -14.60
CA GLU A 179 23.74 -12.99 -14.95
C GLU A 179 24.05 -11.48 -14.85
N THR A 180 23.14 -10.70 -14.26
CA THR A 180 23.26 -9.24 -14.05
C THR A 180 23.12 -8.91 -12.57
#